data_AF-A0AAP0RBM0-F1
#
_entry.id   AF-A0AAP0RBM0-F1
#
_cell.length_a   1.000
_cell.length_b   1.000
_cell.length_c   1.000
_cell.angle_alpha   90.00
_cell.angle_beta   90.00
_cell.angle_gamma   90.00
#
_symmetry.space_group_name_H-M   'P 1'
#
loop_
_entity.id
_entity.type
_entity.pdbx_description
1 polymer ?
#
loop_
_entity_poly.entity_id
_entity_poly.type
_entity_poly.pdbx_seq_one_letter_code
_entity_poly.pdbx_strand_id
1 'polypeptide(L)' 'MDFFKDFVLSEDSVHITVNSEGRPTGEAFVEFATAEDSKAAMAKDRMTLGSRYIELFPSSPEELDEAVSRGR' A
#
# COMPACT_ATOMS: atom_id res chain seq x y z
N MET A 1 -7.21 -5.38 -8.80
CA MET A 1 -6.15 -4.35 -8.63
C MET A 1 -5.16 -4.46 -9.76
N ASP A 2 -5.18 -3.54 -10.72
CA ASP A 2 -4.34 -3.68 -11.91
C ASP A 2 -2.86 -3.30 -11.68
N PHE A 3 -2.59 -2.45 -10.69
CA PHE A 3 -1.23 -1.96 -10.41
C PHE A 3 -0.30 -3.10 -9.96
N PHE A 4 -0.73 -3.93 -9.02
CA PHE A 4 0.05 -5.06 -8.50
C PHE A 4 -0.44 -6.43 -9.02
N LYS A 5 -1.06 -6.49 -10.21
CA LYS A 5 -1.67 -7.71 -10.77
C LYS A 5 -0.74 -8.93 -10.94
N ASP A 6 0.57 -8.71 -10.94
CA ASP A 6 1.58 -9.77 -11.07
C ASP A 6 1.87 -10.47 -9.72
N PHE A 7 1.27 -9.99 -8.64
CA PHE A 7 1.39 -10.51 -7.28
C PHE A 7 0.05 -11.07 -6.80
N VAL A 8 0.12 -12.10 -5.95
CA VAL A 8 -1.07 -12.64 -5.30
C VAL A 8 -1.39 -11.78 -4.08
N LEU A 9 -2.43 -10.94 -4.22
CA LEU A 9 -2.92 -10.05 -3.16
C LEU A 9 -4.40 -10.37 -2.87
N SER A 10 -4.79 -10.33 -1.60
CA SER A 10 -6.19 -10.37 -1.17
C SER A 10 -6.74 -8.95 -1.04
N GLU A 11 -8.06 -8.79 -0.94
CA GLU A 11 -8.65 -7.47 -0.66
C GLU A 11 -8.23 -6.95 0.72
N ASP A 12 -8.06 -7.86 1.69
CA ASP A 12 -7.62 -7.54 3.06
C ASP A 12 -6.15 -7.12 3.15
N SER A 13 -5.33 -7.36 2.12
CA SER A 13 -3.91 -7.02 2.13
C SER A 13 -3.63 -5.59 1.67
N VAL A 14 -4.67 -4.78 1.43
CA VAL A 14 -4.54 -3.37 1.05
C VAL A 14 -5.27 -2.47 2.03
N HIS A 15 -4.49 -1.63 2.69
CA HIS A 15 -4.95 -0.76 3.77
C HIS A 15 -4.87 0.69 3.34
N ILE A 16 -6.01 1.28 2.99
CA ILE A 16 -6.10 2.71 2.69
C ILE A 16 -6.10 3.47 4.01
N THR A 17 -5.15 4.39 4.20
CA THR A 17 -5.12 5.18 5.42
C THR A 17 -6.09 6.35 5.31
N VAL A 18 -6.77 6.62 6.43
CA VAL A 18 -7.73 7.70 6.56
C VAL A 18 -7.32 8.63 7.69
N ASN A 19 -7.68 9.89 7.59
CA ASN A 19 -7.52 10.84 8.69
C ASN A 19 -8.62 10.66 9.75
N SER A 20 -8.59 11.45 10.82
CA SER A 20 -9.59 11.43 11.90
C SER A 20 -11.02 11.79 11.47
N GLU A 21 -11.21 12.35 10.27
CA GLU A 21 -12.53 12.59 9.67
C GLU A 21 -12.99 11.41 8.78
N GLY A 22 -12.22 10.32 8.71
CA GLY A 22 -12.48 9.18 7.84
C GLY A 22 -12.21 9.44 6.36
N ARG A 23 -11.51 10.53 6.00
CA ARG A 23 -11.15 10.83 4.61
C ARG A 23 -9.81 10.17 4.23
N PRO A 24 -9.67 9.60 3.02
CA PRO A 24 -8.40 9.07 2.54
C PRO A 24 -7.30 10.13 2.56
N THR A 25 -6.14 9.77 3.09
CA THR A 25 -4.96 10.64 3.17
C THR A 25 -4.22 10.79 1.84
N GLY A 26 -4.42 9.83 0.93
CA GLY A 26 -3.62 9.66 -0.28
C GLY A 26 -2.51 8.62 -0.12
N GLU A 27 -2.37 8.00 1.05
CA GLU A 27 -1.44 6.92 1.33
C GLU A 27 -2.17 5.58 1.51
N ALA A 28 -1.48 4.49 1.19
CA ALA A 28 -1.95 3.14 1.42
C ALA A 28 -0.76 2.22 1.71
N PHE A 29 -1.02 1.18 2.49
CA PHE A 29 -0.08 0.09 2.74
C PHE A 29 -0.56 -1.16 2.00
N VAL A 30 0.39 -1.92 1.47
CA VAL A 30 0.11 -3.18 0.78
C VAL A 30 0.97 -4.26 1.39
N GLU A 31 0.34 -5.29 1.94
CA GLU A 31 1.00 -6.48 2.44
C GLU A 31 1.17 -7.50 1.31
N PHE A 32 2.37 -8.04 1.19
CA PHE A 32 2.69 -9.09 0.23
C PHE A 32 2.90 -10.41 0.96
N ALA A 33 2.65 -11.53 0.27
CA ALA A 33 2.80 -12.87 0.86
C ALA A 33 4.23 -13.16 1.33
N THR A 34 5.23 -12.56 0.68
CA THR A 34 6.66 -12.74 1.00
C THR A 34 7.43 -11.43 0.93
N ALA A 35 8.58 -11.37 1.62
CA ALA A 35 9.48 -10.23 1.54
C ALA A 35 10.08 -10.06 0.14
N GLU A 36 10.30 -11.16 -0.57
CA GLU A 36 10.75 -11.17 -1.97
C GLU A 36 9.72 -10.52 -2.90
N ASP A 37 8.43 -10.81 -2.72
CA ASP A 37 7.36 -10.20 -3.49
C ASP A 37 7.27 -8.70 -3.24
N SER A 38 7.33 -8.27 -1.97
CA SER A 38 7.37 -6.84 -1.61
C SER A 38 8.55 -6.15 -2.29
N LYS A 39 9.74 -6.76 -2.23
CA LYS A 39 10.94 -6.23 -2.90
C LYS A 39 10.80 -6.17 -4.41
N ALA A 40 10.18 -7.18 -5.04
CA ALA A 40 9.94 -7.19 -6.48
C ALA A 40 8.90 -6.14 -6.88
N ALA A 41 7.89 -5.90 -6.06
CA ALA A 41 6.85 -4.90 -6.29
C ALA A 41 7.40 -3.48 -6.33
N MET A 42 8.51 -3.20 -5.64
CA MET A 42 9.23 -1.93 -5.70
C MET A 42 9.71 -1.56 -7.11
N ALA A 43 9.80 -2.51 -8.05
CA ALA A 43 10.08 -2.20 -9.45
C ALA A 43 8.98 -1.35 -10.11
N LYS A 44 7.80 -1.23 -9.48
CA LYS A 44 6.70 -0.37 -9.90
C LYS A 44 6.74 1.04 -9.32
N ASP A 45 7.80 1.40 -8.58
CA ASP A 45 7.98 2.77 -8.10
C ASP A 45 7.94 3.76 -9.27
N ARG A 46 7.23 4.88 -9.06
CA ARG A 46 6.97 5.95 -10.04
C ARG A 46 6.16 5.54 -11.27
N MET A 47 5.57 4.35 -11.29
CA MET A 47 4.58 3.99 -12.31
C MET A 47 3.24 4.66 -12.03
N THR A 48 2.34 4.65 -13.01
CA THR A 48 1.03 5.30 -12.90
C THR A 48 -0.07 4.32 -12.53
N LEU A 49 -0.88 4.70 -11.54
CA LEU A 49 -2.20 4.13 -11.28
C LEU A 49 -3.26 5.07 -11.87
N GLY A 50 -3.83 4.67 -13.02
CA GLY A 50 -4.69 5.56 -13.79
C GLY A 50 -3.91 6.81 -14.25
N SER A 51 -4.32 7.99 -13.78
CA SER A 51 -3.66 9.28 -14.10
C SER A 51 -2.68 9.77 -13.03
N ARG A 52 -2.49 9.04 -11.94
CA ARG A 52 -1.63 9.44 -10.82
C ARG A 52 -0.35 8.62 -10.82
N TYR A 53 0.79 9.29 -10.71
CA TYR A 53 2.05 8.63 -10.40
C TYR A 53 2.04 8.19 -8.94
N ILE A 54 2.55 7.00 -8.67
CA ILE A 54 2.61 6.40 -7.35
C ILE A 54 4.08 6.27 -6.95
N GLU A 55 4.40 6.72 -5.73
CA GLU A 55 5.69 6.47 -5.10
C GLU A 55 5.55 5.28 -4.15
N LEU A 56 6.52 4.37 -4.18
CA LEU A 56 6.55 3.19 -3.32
C LEU A 56 7.73 3.28 -2.35
N PHE A 57 7.49 2.86 -1.12
CA PHE A 57 8.50 2.78 -0.07
C PHE A 57 8.42 1.42 0.62
N PRO A 58 9.54 0.79 0.99
CA PRO A 58 9.53 -0.34 1.91
C PRO A 58 8.91 0.10 3.23
N SER A 59 8.10 -0.78 3.83
CA SER A 59 7.45 -0.53 5.10
C SER A 59 7.39 -1.79 5.95
N SER A 60 7.15 -1.63 7.25
CA SER A 60 6.99 -2.73 8.20
C SER A 60 5.54 -2.86 8.72
N PRO A 61 5.16 -4.02 9.26
CA PRO A 61 3.85 -4.20 9.89
C PRO A 61 3.57 -3.21 11.03
N GLU A 62 4.61 -2.80 11.77
CA GLU A 62 4.47 -1.83 12.85
C GLU A 62 4.06 -0.44 12.33
N GLU A 63 4.60 0.00 11.19
CA GLU A 63 4.21 1.28 10.57
C GLU A 63 2.76 1.26 10.09
N LEU A 64 2.29 0.13 9.56
CA LEU A 64 0.88 -0.09 9.22
C LEU A 64 -0.01 0.01 10.46
N ASP A 65 0.33 -0.71 11.53
CA ASP A 65 -0.44 -0.70 12.78
C ASP A 65 -0.56 0.71 13.37
N GLU A 66 0.53 1.48 13.35
CA GLU A 66 0.52 2.88 13.78
C GLU A 66 -0.34 3.76 12.88
N ALA A 67 -0.31 3.56 11.56
CA ALA A 67 -1.09 4.33 10.61
C ALA A 67 -2.60 4.05 10.75
N VAL A 68 -2.99 2.79 10.92
CA VAL A 68 -4.38 2.38 11.17
C VAL A 68 -4.88 2.90 12.51
N SER A 69 -4.02 2.90 13.54
CA SER A 69 -4.37 3.45 14.87
C SER A 69 -4.56 4.97 14.86
N ARG A 70 -3.89 5.70 13.96
CA ARG A 70 -4.00 7.17 13.82
C ARG A 70 -5.30 7.63 13.15
N GLY A 71 -5.92 6.78 12.33
CA GLY A 71 -7.19 7.07 11.65
C GLY A 71 -8.44 6.76 12.49
N ARG A 72 -8.26 6.26 13.71
CA ARG A 72 -9.33 5.88 14.65
C ARG A 72 -9.75 7.02 15.58
#